data_AF-A0A1B9ASC0-F1
#
_entry.id   AF-A0A1B9ASC0-F1
#
_cell.length_a   1.000
_cell.length_b   1.000
_cell.length_c   1.000
_cell.angle_alpha   90.00
_cell.angle_beta   90.00
_cell.angle_gamma   90.00
#
_symmetry.space_group_name_H-M   'P 1'
#
loop_
_entity.id
_entity.type
_entity.pdbx_description
1 polymer ?
#
loop_
_entity_poly.entity_id
_entity_poly.type
_entity_poly.pdbx_seq_one_letter_code
_entity_poly.pdbx_strand_id
1 'polypeptide(L)'
;MQIQLIGLDEQLDSASQEILNLLNIKQSDNGIPILVESSESGIHVQYDGKSGTIAYQEPCQFFRALGLLIEGMKKDELFGETSL
;
A
#
# COMPACT_ATOMS: atom_id res chain seq x y z
N MET A 1 -4.92 4.92 11.53
CA MET A 1 -4.84 3.45 11.36
C MET A 1 -3.38 3.01 11.46
N GLN A 2 -3.12 1.71 11.62
CA GLN A 2 -1.77 1.15 11.63
C GLN A 2 -1.61 0.12 10.51
N ILE A 3 -0.53 0.21 9.73
CA ILE A 3 -0.21 -0.73 8.66
C ILE A 3 1.21 -1.26 8.83
N GLN A 4 1.49 -2.41 8.24
CA GLN A 4 2.84 -2.96 8.12
C GLN A 4 3.15 -3.09 6.64
N LEU A 5 4.11 -2.32 6.13
CA LEU A 5 4.58 -2.45 4.74
C LEU A 5 5.65 -3.54 4.71
N ILE A 6 5.45 -4.57 3.89
CA ILE A 6 6.33 -5.73 3.78
C ILE A 6 6.86 -5.81 2.35
N GLY A 7 8.17 -5.91 2.16
CA GLY A 7 8.78 -6.04 0.82
C GLY A 7 9.24 -4.73 0.18
N LEU A 8 9.31 -3.63 0.95
CA LEU A 8 9.91 -2.38 0.51
C LEU A 8 11.44 -2.41 0.60
N ASP A 9 12.09 -1.71 -0.33
CA ASP A 9 13.49 -1.31 -0.18
C ASP A 9 13.63 -0.11 0.77
N GLU A 10 14.86 0.17 1.24
CA GLU A 10 15.13 1.24 2.22
C GLU A 10 14.75 2.64 1.70
N GLN A 11 14.83 2.87 0.39
CA GLN A 11 14.53 4.15 -0.22
C GLN A 11 13.02 4.41 -0.22
N LEU A 12 12.24 3.42 -0.64
CA LEU A 12 10.79 3.48 -0.65
C LEU A 12 10.23 3.47 0.76
N ASP A 13 10.82 2.74 1.71
CA ASP A 13 10.40 2.79 3.11
C ASP A 13 10.53 4.20 3.69
N SER A 14 11.67 4.86 3.47
CA SER A 14 11.90 6.24 3.91
C SER A 14 10.89 7.22 3.31
N ALA A 15 10.64 7.12 1.99
CA ALA A 15 9.67 7.97 1.32
C ALA A 15 8.22 7.68 1.74
N SER A 16 7.90 6.42 2.05
CA SER A 16 6.59 6.01 2.55
C SER A 16 6.28 6.66 3.89
N GLN A 17 7.25 6.77 4.79
CA GLN A 17 7.04 7.41 6.10
C GLN A 17 6.53 8.84 5.98
N GLU A 18 7.05 9.62 5.03
CA GLU A 18 6.58 10.99 4.81
C GLU A 18 5.10 11.04 4.43
N ILE A 19 4.69 10.16 3.50
CA ILE A 19 3.30 10.09 3.04
C ILE A 19 2.38 9.54 4.14
N LEU A 20 2.80 8.51 4.86
CA LEU A 20 2.02 7.94 5.96
C LEU A 20 1.77 8.97 7.06
N ASN A 21 2.79 9.78 7.39
CA ASN A 21 2.65 10.88 8.34
C ASN A 21 1.62 11.92 7.88
N LEU A 22 1.66 12.32 6.60
CA LEU A 22 0.67 13.24 6.02
C LEU A 22 -0.76 12.66 6.09
N LEU A 23 -0.89 11.35 5.95
CA LEU A 23 -2.18 10.64 5.96
C LEU A 23 -2.64 10.22 7.37
N ASN A 24 -1.89 10.55 8.42
CA ASN A 24 -2.12 10.12 9.81
C ASN A 24 -2.20 8.59 9.97
N ILE A 25 -1.32 7.88 9.25
CA ILE A 25 -1.14 6.44 9.33
C ILE A 25 0.19 6.15 10.01
N LYS A 26 0.20 5.15 10.88
CA LYS A 26 1.43 4.70 11.53
C LYS A 26 1.89 3.40 10.89
N GLN A 27 3.15 3.32 10.52
CA GLN A 27 3.79 2.04 10.21
C GLN A 27 4.14 1.34 11.53
N SER A 28 3.75 0.07 11.66
CA SER A 28 4.01 -0.74 12.85
C SER A 28 4.01 -2.21 12.50
N ASP A 29 4.87 -3.01 13.15
CA ASP A 29 4.89 -4.47 13.01
C ASP A 29 3.60 -5.16 13.46
N ASN A 30 2.75 -4.46 14.22
CA ASN A 30 1.42 -4.93 14.63
C ASN A 30 0.28 -4.34 13.78
N GLY A 31 0.61 -3.68 12.67
CA GLY A 31 -0.36 -3.09 11.75
C GLY A 31 -1.01 -4.12 10.83
N ILE A 32 -1.95 -3.66 10.02
CA ILE A 32 -2.54 -4.46 8.94
C ILE A 32 -1.43 -4.79 7.92
N PRO A 33 -1.14 -6.06 7.62
CA PRO A 33 -0.06 -6.45 6.74
C PRO A 33 -0.38 -6.10 5.28
N ILE A 34 0.50 -5.31 4.67
CA ILE A 34 0.43 -4.92 3.27
C ILE A 34 1.68 -5.46 2.57
N LEU A 35 1.48 -6.47 1.74
CA LEU A 35 2.54 -7.00 0.89
C LEU A 35 2.80 -6.01 -0.25
N VAL A 36 4.05 -5.69 -0.49
CA VAL A 36 4.50 -4.80 -1.54
C VAL A 36 5.43 -5.57 -2.46
N GLU A 37 5.09 -5.62 -3.75
CA GLU A 37 5.82 -6.38 -4.75
C GLU A 37 5.95 -5.63 -6.08
N SER A 38 6.93 -6.02 -6.87
CA SER A 38 7.06 -5.53 -8.25
C SER A 38 6.15 -6.33 -9.17
N SER A 39 5.55 -5.65 -10.16
CA SER A 39 4.71 -6.24 -11.20
C SER A 39 5.34 -6.03 -12.57
N GLU A 40 5.12 -6.97 -13.49
CA GLU A 40 5.50 -6.82 -14.90
C GLU A 40 4.64 -5.77 -15.63
N SER A 41 3.46 -5.43 -15.09
CA SER A 41 2.57 -4.44 -15.70
C SER A 41 1.70 -3.73 -14.68
N GLY A 42 1.59 -2.40 -14.83
CA GLY A 42 0.55 -1.59 -14.20
C GLY A 42 0.58 -1.58 -12.66
N ILE A 43 -0.57 -1.24 -12.08
CA ILE A 43 -0.81 -1.19 -10.64
C ILE A 43 -1.86 -2.23 -10.28
N HIS A 44 -1.58 -3.01 -9.23
CA HIS A 44 -2.56 -3.89 -8.61
C HIS A 44 -2.68 -3.54 -7.13
N VAL A 45 -3.93 -3.35 -6.67
CA VAL A 45 -4.21 -3.11 -5.26
C VAL A 45 -5.32 -4.05 -4.82
N GLN A 46 -5.07 -4.76 -3.73
CA GLN A 46 -6.04 -5.66 -3.11
C GLN A 46 -6.15 -5.36 -1.62
N TYR A 47 -7.38 -5.44 -1.09
CA TYR A 47 -7.66 -5.39 0.33
C TYR A 47 -8.85 -6.30 0.66
N ASP A 48 -8.65 -7.22 1.62
CA ASP A 48 -9.65 -8.21 2.02
C ASP A 48 -10.28 -7.93 3.41
N GLY A 49 -10.03 -6.74 3.97
CA GLY A 49 -10.44 -6.35 5.33
C GLY A 49 -9.41 -6.71 6.41
N LYS A 50 -8.48 -7.62 6.14
CA LYS A 50 -7.47 -8.11 7.10
C LYS A 50 -6.03 -7.91 6.65
N SER A 51 -5.81 -7.87 5.34
CA SER A 51 -4.52 -7.73 4.69
C SER A 51 -4.69 -7.03 3.36
N GLY A 52 -3.59 -6.52 2.81
CA GLY A 52 -3.59 -5.95 1.48
C GLY A 52 -2.36 -6.32 0.67
N THR A 53 -2.43 -6.04 -0.62
CA THR A 53 -1.33 -6.22 -1.56
C THR A 53 -1.25 -5.03 -2.48
N ILE A 54 -0.03 -4.53 -2.69
CA ILE A 54 0.32 -3.51 -3.67
C ILE A 54 1.35 -4.11 -4.61
N ALA A 55 1.01 -4.25 -5.89
CA ALA A 55 1.97 -4.58 -6.94
C ALA A 55 2.11 -3.39 -7.91
N TYR A 56 3.34 -3.05 -8.29
CA TYR A 56 3.62 -1.90 -9.16
C TYR A 56 4.79 -2.15 -10.11
N GLN A 57 4.78 -1.50 -11.28
CA GLN A 57 5.86 -1.57 -12.25
C GLN A 57 6.96 -0.54 -11.97
N GLU A 58 6.57 0.70 -11.64
CA GLU A 58 7.50 1.83 -11.44
C GLU A 58 7.41 2.39 -10.01
N PRO A 59 8.51 2.82 -9.37
CA PRO A 59 8.49 3.32 -7.98
C PRO A 59 7.49 4.46 -7.72
N CYS A 60 7.22 5.31 -8.71
CA CYS A 60 6.24 6.38 -8.57
C CYS A 60 4.78 5.87 -8.49
N GLN A 61 4.52 4.70 -9.06
CA GLN A 61 3.19 4.08 -9.05
C GLN A 61 2.84 3.52 -7.67
N PHE A 62 3.84 3.10 -6.88
CA PHE A 62 3.65 2.64 -5.51
C PHE A 62 2.88 3.66 -4.66
N PHE A 63 3.23 4.95 -4.72
CA PHE A 63 2.55 5.97 -3.92
C PHE A 63 1.09 6.18 -4.33
N ARG A 64 0.78 6.05 -5.62
CA ARG A 64 -0.60 6.04 -6.10
C ARG A 64 -1.36 4.82 -5.59
N ALA A 65 -0.74 3.65 -5.67
CA ALA A 65 -1.30 2.39 -5.18
C ALA A 65 -1.58 2.43 -3.68
N LEU A 66 -0.65 2.99 -2.90
CA LEU A 66 -0.79 3.22 -1.47
C LEU A 66 -1.95 4.16 -1.15
N GLY A 67 -2.12 5.24 -1.92
CA GLY A 67 -3.27 6.13 -1.80
C GLY A 67 -4.60 5.41 -1.99
N LEU A 68 -4.73 4.65 -3.08
CA LEU A 68 -5.91 3.84 -3.38
C LEU A 68 -6.20 2.82 -2.27
N LEU A 69 -5.14 2.16 -1.78
CA LEU A 69 -5.26 1.18 -0.70
C LEU A 69 -5.88 1.83 0.55
N ILE A 70 -5.29 2.95 0.97
CA ILE A 70 -5.70 3.69 2.17
C ILE A 70 -7.14 4.21 2.04
N GLU A 71 -7.52 4.69 0.87
CA GLU A 71 -8.89 5.15 0.61
C GLU A 71 -9.90 4.02 0.77
N GLY A 72 -9.63 2.85 0.20
CA GLY A 72 -10.51 1.68 0.34
C GLY A 72 -10.56 1.17 1.79
N MET A 73 -9.42 1.11 2.48
CA MET A 73 -9.36 0.77 3.91
C MET A 73 -10.16 1.74 4.78
N LYS A 74 -10.16 3.04 4.47
CA LYS A 74 -10.96 4.04 5.22
C LYS A 74 -12.46 3.87 5.04
N LYS A 75 -12.89 3.29 3.92
CA LYS A 75 -14.30 3.02 3.60
C LYS A 75 -14.76 1.63 4.03
N ASP A 76 -13.84 0.79 4.52
CA ASP A 76 -14.06 -0.63 4.76
C ASP A 76 -14.58 -1.36 3.51
N GLU A 77 -14.19 -0.86 2.34
CA GLU A 77 -14.54 -1.44 1.05
C GLU A 77 -13.54 -2.57 0.75
N LEU A 78 -14.06 -3.76 0.46
CA LEU A 78 -13.29 -4.85 -0.11
C LEU A 78 -13.08 -4.56 -1.59
N PHE A 79 -11.84 -4.56 -2.05
CA PHE A 79 -11.56 -4.37 -3.47
C PHE A 79 -10.34 -5.18 -3.88
N GLY A 80 -10.44 -5.73 -5.09
CA GLY A 80 -9.36 -6.37 -5.81
C GLY A 80 -9.55 -6.02 -7.26
N GLU A 81 -9.17 -4.80 -7.63
CA GLU A 81 -9.26 -4.35 -9.02
C GLU A 81 -7.88 -4.34 -9.66
N THR A 82 -7.83 -5.09 -10.76
CA THR A 82 -6.74 -5.17 -11.73
C THR A 82 -7.02 -4.12 -12.81
N SER A 83 -5.96 -3.50 -13.33
CA SER A 83 -5.90 -2.74 -14.60
C SER A 83 -6.03 -1.22 -14.51
N LEU A 84 -4.91 -0.55 -14.80
CA LEU A 84 -4.76 0.41 -15.91
C LEU A 84 -3.33 0.32 -16.45
#